data_AF-A0A397S8V0-F1
#
_entry.id   AF-A0A397S8V0-F1
#
_cell.length_a   1.000
_cell.length_b   1.000
_cell.length_c   1.000
_cell.angle_alpha   90.00
_cell.angle_beta   90.00
_cell.angle_gamma   90.00
#
_symmetry.space_group_name_H-M   'P 1'
#
loop_
_entity.id
_entity.type
_entity.pdbx_description
1 polymer ?
#
loop_
_entity_poly.entity_id
_entity_poly.type
_entity_poly.pdbx_seq_one_letter_code
_entity_poly.pdbx_strand_id
1 'polypeptide(L)' 'MKWISYFQITNLKKLAEGGFGIIYKAIWGKNKTIAVKRIKSSQKISKEFLNEVIYLNHNFIKIF' A
#
# COMPACT_ATOMS: atom_id res chain seq x y z
N MET A 1 -8.37 10.85 0.56
CA MET A 1 -7.91 9.54 1.11
C MET A 1 -9.01 8.89 1.93
N LYS A 2 -9.15 7.56 1.83
CA LYS A 2 -10.11 6.76 2.63
C LYS A 2 -9.32 5.78 3.49
N TRP A 3 -9.56 5.78 4.80
CA TRP A 3 -9.00 4.77 5.69
C TRP A 3 -9.75 3.45 5.51
N ILE A 4 -9.00 2.36 5.40
CA ILE A 4 -9.52 1.01 5.23
C ILE A 4 -8.98 0.18 6.39
N SER A 5 -9.88 -0.55 7.06
CA SER A 5 -9.49 -1.47 8.12
C SER A 5 -8.74 -2.66 7.53
N TYR A 6 -7.62 -3.03 8.13
CA TYR A 6 -6.83 -4.20 7.73
C TYR A 6 -7.67 -5.49 7.74
N PHE A 7 -8.67 -5.60 8.62
CA PHE A 7 -9.58 -6.74 8.69
C PHE A 7 -10.43 -6.94 7.42
N GLN A 8 -10.55 -5.92 6.57
CA GLN A 8 -11.26 -6.04 5.29
C GLN A 8 -10.39 -6.61 4.16
N ILE A 9 -9.09 -6.83 4.43
CA ILE A 9 -8.11 -7.35 3.48
C ILE A 9 -7.92 -8.84 3.76
N THR A 10 -8.05 -9.66 2.72
CA THR A 10 -7.86 -11.11 2.77
C THR A 10 -6.91 -11.57 1.67
N ASN A 11 -6.47 -12.83 1.72
CA ASN A 11 -5.59 -13.45 0.72
C ASN A 11 -4.29 -12.65 0.47
N LEU A 12 -3.64 -12.22 1.56
CA LEU A 12 -2.42 -11.42 1.53
C LEU A 12 -1.22 -12.28 1.08
N LYS A 13 -0.88 -12.24 -0.21
CA LYS A 13 0.22 -13.00 -0.81
C LYS A 13 1.39 -12.08 -1.12
N LYS A 14 2.57 -12.36 -0.57
CA LYS A 14 3.80 -11.62 -0.89
C LYS A 14 4.12 -11.75 -2.39
N LEU A 15 4.35 -10.61 -3.05
CA LEU A 15 4.77 -10.54 -4.45
C LEU A 15 6.25 -10.20 -4.58
N ALA A 16 6.73 -9.24 -3.81
CA ALA A 16 8.10 -8.76 -3.90
C ALA A 16 8.59 -8.18 -2.57
N GLU A 17 9.89 -8.21 -2.35
CA GLU A 17 10.57 -7.53 -1.26
C GLU A 17 11.81 -6.82 -1.79
N GLY A 18 12.02 -5.59 -1.33
CA GLY A 18 13.22 -4.82 -1.62
C GLY A 18 13.72 -4.05 -0.39
N GLY A 19 14.64 -3.11 -0.63
CA GLY A 19 15.19 -2.23 0.40
C GLY A 19 14.14 -1.35 1.09
N PHE A 20 13.07 -0.98 0.38
CA PHE A 20 12.06 -0.02 0.83
C PHE A 20 10.79 -0.65 1.41
N GLY A 21 10.66 -1.98 1.38
CA GLY A 21 9.44 -2.62 1.86
C GLY A 21 9.10 -3.92 1.15
N ILE A 22 7.86 -4.36 1.37
CA ILE A 22 7.30 -5.59 0.81
C ILE A 22 5.98 -5.25 0.11
N ILE A 23 5.80 -5.76 -1.09
CA ILE A 23 4.56 -5.67 -1.85
C ILE A 23 3.80 -6.98 -1.70
N TYR A 24 2.52 -6.89 -1.39
CA TYR A 24 1.59 -8.00 -1.33
C TYR A 24 0.47 -7.81 -2.35
N LYS A 25 -0.01 -8.90 -2.93
CA LYS A 25 -1.32 -8.98 -3.58
C LYS A 25 -2.35 -9.33 -2.52
N ALA A 26 -3.52 -8.70 -2.54
CA ALA A 26 -4.59 -9.02 -1.60
C ALA A 26 -5.97 -8.81 -2.23
N ILE A 27 -7.00 -9.25 -1.53
CA ILE A 27 -8.41 -9.02 -1.86
C ILE A 27 -9.00 -8.09 -0.81
N TRP A 28 -9.59 -6.98 -1.22
CA TRP A 28 -10.36 -6.08 -0.37
C TRP A 28 -11.86 -6.30 -0.58
N GLY A 29 -12.60 -6.52 0.50
CA GLY A 29 -14.02 -6.85 0.42
C GLY A 29 -14.25 -8.21 -0.25
N LYS A 30 -15.27 -8.33 -1.12
CA LYS A 30 -15.67 -9.62 -1.70
C LYS A 30 -14.81 -10.08 -2.89
N ASN A 31 -14.32 -9.17 -3.74
CA ASN A 31 -13.62 -9.57 -4.97
C ASN A 31 -12.62 -8.53 -5.52
N LYS A 32 -12.33 -7.44 -4.81
CA LYS A 32 -11.45 -6.40 -5.34
C LYS A 32 -10.00 -6.76 -5.09
N THR A 33 -9.27 -7.12 -6.14
CA THR A 33 -7.82 -7.33 -6.03
C THR A 33 -7.10 -5.98 -5.87
N ILE A 34 -6.20 -5.89 -4.90
CA ILE A 34 -5.39 -4.70 -4.60
C ILE A 34 -3.91 -5.10 -4.40
N ALA A 35 -2.99 -4.13 -4.49
CA ALA A 35 -1.65 -4.28 -3.94
C ALA A 35 -1.54 -3.57 -2.59
N VAL A 36 -0.79 -4.16 -1.67
CA VAL A 36 -0.50 -3.59 -0.35
C VAL A 36 1.01 -3.44 -0.22
N LYS A 37 1.48 -2.20 -0.04
CA LYS A 37 2.89 -1.89 0.21
C LYS A 37 3.12 -1.74 1.72
N ARG A 38 3.84 -2.69 2.32
CA ARG A 38 4.30 -2.63 3.71
C ARG A 38 5.70 -2.03 3.77
N ILE A 39 5.87 -0.95 4.53
CA ILE A 39 7.15 -0.29 4.75
C ILE A 39 7.88 -1.00 5.89
N LYS A 40 9.20 -1.13 5.80
CA LYS A 40 10.02 -1.70 6.90
C LYS A 40 10.19 -0.66 8.01
N SER A 41 9.99 -1.09 9.25
CA SER A 41 9.88 -0.22 10.44
C SER A 41 11.10 0.66 10.74
N SER A 42 12.27 0.41 10.14
CA SER A 42 13.46 1.25 10.30
C SER A 42 13.42 2.53 9.46
N GLN A 43 12.52 2.61 8.47
CA GLN A 43 12.27 3.82 7.71
C GLN A 43 11.21 4.61 8.45
N LYS A 44 11.63 5.57 9.27
CA LYS A 44 10.79 6.70 9.69
C LYS A 44 9.97 7.11 8.46
N ILE A 45 8.65 7.26 8.61
CA ILE A 45 7.78 7.74 7.52
C ILE A 45 8.44 9.01 6.98
N SER A 46 9.10 8.86 5.84
CA SER A 46 10.02 9.89 5.37
C SER A 46 9.20 10.98 4.71
N LYS A 47 9.74 12.20 4.67
CA LYS A 47 9.04 13.31 4.00
C LYS A 47 8.82 12.98 2.52
N GLU A 48 9.74 12.24 1.92
CA GLU A 48 9.67 11.72 0.56
C GLU A 48 8.49 10.75 0.40
N PHE A 49 8.28 9.84 1.36
CA PHE A 49 7.12 8.95 1.34
C PHE A 49 5.79 9.71 1.44
N LEU A 50 5.71 10.70 2.34
CA LEU A 50 4.52 11.55 2.44
C LEU A 50 4.28 12.34 1.15
N ASN A 51 5.35 12.87 0.54
CA ASN A 51 5.27 13.58 -0.73
C ASN A 51 4.78 12.66 -1.86
N GLU A 52 5.24 11.41 -1.94
CA GLU A 52 4.71 10.43 -2.89
C GLU A 52 3.21 10.19 -2.66
N VAL A 53 2.78 9.94 -1.42
CA VAL A 53 1.37 9.70 -1.09
C VAL A 53 0.49 10.91 -1.43
N ILE A 54 0.96 12.12 -1.11
CA ILE A 54 0.26 13.37 -1.40
C ILE A 54 0.21 13.63 -2.91
N TYR A 55 1.32 13.42 -3.62
CA TYR A 55 1.42 13.59 -5.07
C TYR A 55 0.50 12.62 -5.83
N LEU A 56 0.46 11.35 -5.41
CA LEU A 56 -0.47 10.36 -5.95
C LEU A 56 -1.93 10.75 -5.69
N ASN A 57 -2.24 11.32 -4.52
CA ASN A 57 -3.58 11.80 -4.19
C ASN A 57 -3.98 13.06 -4.98
N HIS A 58 -3.01 13.84 -5.48
CA HIS A 58 -3.28 15.10 -6.19
C HIS A 58 -3.36 14.94 -7.72
N ASN A 59 -2.69 13.95 -8.31
CA ASN A 59 -2.60 13.87 -9.78
C ASN A 59 -3.26 12.66 -10.44
N PHE A 60 -3.43 11.49 -9.81
CA PHE A 60 -3.93 10.35 -10.57
C PHE A 60 -4.69 9.32 -9.73
N ILE A 61 -5.95 9.11 -10.12
CA ILE A 61 -6.63 7.83 -10.01
C ILE A 61 -5.72 6.78 -10.68
N LYS A 62 -4.84 6.12 -9.93
CA LYS A 62 -4.27 4.80 -10.26
C LYS A 62 -3.59 4.20 -9.04
N ILE A 63 -4.39 3.40 -8.34
CA ILE A 63 -4.11 2.08 -7.78
C ILE A 63 -2.61 1.78 -7.59
N PHE A 64 -2.20 1.67 -6.32
CA PHE A 64 -1.46 0.50 -5.86
C PHE A 64 -2.45 -0.35 -5.06
#